data_AF-A0A7V3YKB1-F1
#
_entry.id   AF-A0A7V3YKB1-F1
#
_cell.length_a   1.000
_cell.length_b   1.000
_cell.length_c   1.000
_cell.angle_alpha   90.00
_cell.angle_beta   90.00
_cell.angle_gamma   90.00
#
_symmetry.space_group_name_H-M   'P 1'
#
loop_
_entity.id
_entity.type
_entity.pdbx_description
1 polymer ?
#
loop_
_entity_poly.entity_id
_entity_poly.type
_entity_poly.pdbx_seq_one_letter_code
_entity_poly.pdbx_strand_id
1 'polypeptide(L)'
;MHARKRRKEEGFTLVELIVVVAILGFLLSIAIPRYLTARTTAAQAATKANLHQLASSMELYMTEHPGEGDTYPDNATSWLSAYIPKAPVPPAGGTSKYKYKQLQKNSPGDSYAIWDPNPYGGKYFAAGPGGAIGEGNSAEDAVSNATGITDPDLSNPVDLNW
;
A
#
# COMPACT_ATOMS: atom_id res chain seq x y z
N MET A 1 -34.59 -66.26 -8.40
CA MET A 1 -33.71 -65.19 -8.93
C MET A 1 -34.24 -63.85 -8.45
N HIS A 2 -33.45 -63.09 -7.69
CA HIS A 2 -33.88 -61.83 -7.06
C HIS A 2 -33.85 -60.68 -8.08
N ALA A 3 -34.99 -60.02 -8.30
CA ALA A 3 -35.08 -58.85 -9.17
C ALA A 3 -34.45 -57.63 -8.50
N ARG A 4 -33.35 -57.12 -9.06
CA ARG A 4 -32.61 -55.97 -8.55
C ARG A 4 -33.41 -54.68 -8.87
N LYS A 5 -34.04 -54.08 -7.85
CA LYS A 5 -34.76 -52.81 -7.95
C LYS A 5 -33.77 -51.69 -8.29
N ARG A 6 -33.78 -51.18 -9.53
CA ARG A 6 -32.98 -49.99 -9.89
C ARG A 6 -33.51 -48.81 -9.10
N ARG A 7 -32.65 -48.14 -8.33
CA ARG A 7 -32.98 -46.85 -7.72
C ARG A 7 -33.15 -45.84 -8.85
N LYS A 8 -34.23 -45.07 -8.84
CA LYS A 8 -34.37 -43.91 -9.73
C LYS A 8 -33.40 -42.85 -9.22
N GLU A 9 -32.45 -42.46 -10.05
CA GLU A 9 -31.66 -41.26 -9.80
C GLU A 9 -32.54 -40.06 -10.13
N GLU A 10 -32.91 -39.30 -9.11
CA GLU A 10 -33.67 -38.06 -9.27
C GLU A 10 -32.67 -36.97 -9.70
N GLY A 11 -32.89 -36.39 -10.88
CA GLY A 11 -32.10 -35.27 -11.38
C GLY A 11 -32.56 -33.94 -10.77
N PHE A 12 -31.65 -32.98 -10.67
CA PHE A 12 -31.94 -31.62 -10.23
C PHE A 12 -33.02 -30.97 -11.11
N THR A 13 -33.97 -30.27 -10.49
CA THR A 13 -34.97 -29.51 -11.24
C THR A 13 -34.39 -28.16 -11.68
N LEU A 14 -34.83 -27.64 -12.84
CA LEU A 14 -34.45 -26.29 -13.28
C LEU A 14 -34.88 -25.22 -12.27
N VAL A 15 -36.02 -25.43 -11.61
CA VAL A 15 -36.56 -24.52 -10.59
C VAL A 15 -35.66 -24.47 -9.36
N GLU A 16 -35.12 -25.60 -8.90
CA GLU A 16 -34.16 -25.63 -7.79
C GLU A 16 -32.92 -24.79 -8.09
N LEU A 17 -32.36 -24.92 -9.28
CA LEU A 17 -31.17 -24.16 -9.64
C LEU A 17 -31.46 -22.65 -9.70
N ILE A 18 -32.64 -22.27 -10.23
CA ILE A 18 -33.06 -20.86 -10.33
C ILE A 18 -33.21 -20.22 -8.94
N VAL A 19 -33.85 -20.90 -7.99
CA VAL A 19 -34.00 -20.36 -6.62
C VAL A 19 -32.65 -20.18 -5.94
N VAL A 20 -31.73 -21.12 -6.12
CA VAL A 20 -30.37 -21.05 -5.54
C VAL A 20 -29.60 -19.85 -6.10
N VAL A 21 -29.55 -19.67 -7.42
CA VAL A 21 -28.82 -18.54 -8.01
C VAL A 21 -29.50 -17.20 -7.71
N ALA A 22 -30.83 -17.18 -7.52
CA ALA A 22 -31.55 -15.98 -7.07
C ALA A 22 -31.14 -15.57 -5.65
N ILE A 23 -31.06 -16.51 -4.71
CA ILE A 23 -30.59 -16.25 -3.34
C ILE A 23 -29.12 -15.84 -3.33
N LEU A 24 -28.27 -16.51 -4.12
CA LEU A 24 -26.85 -16.12 -4.26
C LEU A 24 -26.70 -14.71 -4.83
N GLY A 25 -27.48 -14.33 -5.84
CA GLY A 25 -27.50 -12.98 -6.39
C GLY A 25 -27.89 -11.93 -5.35
N PHE A 26 -28.90 -12.21 -4.53
CA PHE A 26 -29.32 -11.34 -3.44
C PHE A 26 -28.19 -11.13 -2.41
N LEU A 27 -27.53 -12.21 -1.97
CA LEU A 27 -26.41 -12.12 -1.02
C LEU A 27 -25.23 -11.35 -1.61
N LEU A 28 -24.90 -11.60 -2.88
CA LEU A 28 -23.80 -10.92 -3.58
C LEU A 28 -24.06 -9.41 -3.72
N SER A 29 -25.31 -8.99 -3.92
CA SER A 29 -25.65 -7.55 -4.03
C SER A 29 -25.25 -6.74 -2.80
N ILE A 30 -25.29 -7.35 -1.61
CA ILE A 30 -24.89 -6.73 -0.34
C ILE A 30 -23.41 -6.98 -0.06
N ALA A 31 -22.90 -8.17 -0.39
CA ALA A 31 -21.54 -8.58 -0.06
C ALA A 31 -20.47 -7.84 -0.89
N ILE A 32 -20.69 -7.63 -2.19
CA ILE A 32 -19.70 -7.02 -3.10
C ILE A 32 -19.30 -5.60 -2.67
N PRO A 33 -20.21 -4.63 -2.49
CA PRO A 33 -19.81 -3.27 -2.12
C PRO A 33 -19.07 -3.23 -0.78
N ARG A 34 -19.53 -4.01 0.20
CA ARG A 34 -18.87 -4.14 1.51
C ARG A 34 -17.45 -4.71 1.38
N TYR A 35 -17.27 -5.73 0.55
CA TYR A 35 -15.97 -6.33 0.30
C TYR A 35 -15.01 -5.33 -0.37
N LEU A 36 -15.49 -4.56 -1.35
CA LEU A 36 -14.68 -3.55 -2.03
C LEU A 36 -14.19 -2.47 -1.06
N THR A 37 -15.08 -1.95 -0.20
CA THR A 37 -14.70 -0.98 0.84
C THR A 37 -13.68 -1.57 1.83
N ALA A 38 -13.92 -2.79 2.31
CA ALA A 38 -13.00 -3.46 3.23
C ALA A 38 -11.61 -3.65 2.61
N ARG A 39 -11.53 -4.02 1.33
CA ARG A 39 -10.28 -4.13 0.58
C ARG A 39 -9.56 -2.80 0.47
N THR A 40 -10.27 -1.71 0.19
CA THR A 40 -9.66 -0.37 0.14
C THR A 40 -9.11 0.06 1.49
N THR A 41 -9.85 -0.14 2.58
CA THR A 41 -9.39 0.20 3.93
C THR A 41 -8.18 -0.63 4.35
N ALA A 42 -8.17 -1.92 4.02
CA ALA A 42 -7.03 -2.80 4.28
C ALA A 42 -5.77 -2.34 3.52
N ALA A 43 -5.93 -1.92 2.26
CA ALA A 43 -4.82 -1.38 1.47
C ALA A 43 -4.28 -0.08 2.08
N GLN A 44 -5.15 0.86 2.47
CA GLN A 44 -4.73 2.10 3.14
C GLN A 44 -3.97 1.81 4.45
N ALA A 45 -4.48 0.90 5.28
CA ALA A 45 -3.83 0.53 6.53
C ALA A 45 -2.46 -0.13 6.30
N ALA A 46 -2.36 -1.04 5.33
CA ALA A 46 -1.11 -1.69 4.96
C ALA A 46 -0.08 -0.68 4.42
N THR A 47 -0.50 0.26 3.57
CA THR A 47 0.37 1.33 3.07
C THR A 47 0.92 2.19 4.19
N LYS A 48 0.08 2.63 5.14
CA LYS A 48 0.53 3.40 6.31
C LYS A 48 1.52 2.61 7.16
N ALA A 49 1.25 1.34 7.42
CA ALA A 49 2.15 0.49 8.20
C ALA A 49 3.52 0.31 7.52
N ASN A 50 3.52 0.05 6.21
CA ASN A 50 4.75 -0.05 5.42
C ASN A 50 5.54 1.26 5.42
N LEU A 51 4.85 2.39 5.23
CA LEU A 51 5.47 3.72 5.24
C LEU A 51 6.05 4.07 6.60
N HIS A 52 5.36 3.74 7.70
CA HIS A 52 5.90 3.87 9.05
C HIS A 52 7.17 3.04 9.25
N GLN A 53 7.15 1.78 8.82
CA GLN A 53 8.32 0.91 8.93
C GLN A 53 9.52 1.49 8.15
N LEU A 54 9.30 1.93 6.91
CA LEU A 54 10.32 2.55 6.07
C LEU A 54 10.89 3.82 6.69
N ALA A 55 10.02 4.70 7.20
CA ALA A 55 10.42 5.93 7.86
C ALA A 55 11.19 5.65 9.16
N SER A 56 10.72 4.74 10.02
CA SER A 56 11.44 4.38 11.25
C SER A 56 12.84 3.83 10.97
N SER A 57 13.00 3.04 9.92
CA SER A 57 14.32 2.56 9.51
C SER A 57 15.22 3.66 8.95
N MET A 58 14.65 4.67 8.29
CA MET A 58 15.38 5.88 7.89
C MET A 58 15.86 6.67 9.11
N GLU A 59 14.99 6.93 10.09
CA GLU A 59 15.36 7.65 11.30
C GLU A 59 16.45 6.91 12.10
N LEU A 60 16.39 5.57 12.11
CA LEU A 60 17.41 4.74 12.75
C LEU A 60 18.77 4.88 12.04
N TYR A 61 18.79 4.83 10.70
CA TYR A 61 20.02 5.04 9.93
C TYR A 61 20.65 6.40 10.22
N MET A 62 19.85 7.48 10.20
CA MET A 62 20.31 8.83 10.52
C MET A 62 20.86 8.95 11.95
N THR A 63 20.26 8.23 12.91
CA THR A 63 20.71 8.21 14.30
C THR A 63 22.07 7.52 14.44
N GLU A 64 22.33 6.47 13.66
CA GLU A 64 23.62 5.75 13.66
C GLU A 64 24.73 6.49 12.91
N HIS A 65 24.38 7.38 11.98
CA HIS A 65 25.32 8.10 11.10
C HIS A 65 25.24 9.64 11.26
N PRO A 66 25.45 10.20 12.47
CA PRO A 66 25.26 11.64 12.76
C PRO A 66 26.26 12.59 12.08
N GLY A 67 27.23 12.07 11.30
CA GLY A 67 28.35 12.82 10.71
C GLY A 67 28.34 12.95 9.19
N GLU A 68 27.38 12.34 8.48
CA GLU A 68 27.30 12.35 7.01
C GLU A 68 26.60 13.61 6.43
N GLY A 69 26.47 14.66 7.25
CA GLY A 69 25.69 15.87 6.94
C GLY A 69 24.21 15.63 7.22
N ASP A 70 23.43 16.69 7.39
CA ASP A 70 21.96 16.64 7.56
C ASP A 70 21.24 16.21 6.25
N THR A 71 21.86 15.30 5.50
CA THR A 71 21.62 14.98 4.11
C THR A 71 21.22 13.52 4.01
N TYR A 72 19.95 13.29 3.72
CA TYR A 72 19.44 11.95 3.47
C TYR A 72 20.08 11.39 2.20
N PRO A 73 20.67 10.19 2.23
CA PRO A 73 21.38 9.62 1.08
C PRO A 73 20.47 9.42 -0.14
N ASP A 74 20.95 9.81 -1.32
CA ASP A 74 20.21 9.68 -2.60
C ASP A 74 19.85 8.23 -2.95
N ASN A 75 20.59 7.23 -2.45
CA ASN A 75 20.48 5.82 -2.82
C ASN A 75 19.79 4.94 -1.76
N ALA A 76 18.53 5.25 -1.42
CA ALA A 76 17.82 4.60 -0.31
C ALA A 76 17.87 3.07 -0.26
N THR A 77 17.83 2.40 -1.41
CA THR A 77 17.89 0.93 -1.52
C THR A 77 19.11 0.30 -0.85
N SER A 78 20.30 0.93 -0.93
CA SER A 78 21.55 0.27 -0.52
C SER A 78 21.66 0.13 1.00
N TRP A 79 21.35 1.19 1.74
CA TRP A 79 21.49 1.19 3.20
C TRP A 79 20.21 0.75 3.91
N LEU A 80 19.02 0.98 3.35
CA LEU A 80 17.76 0.55 3.97
C LEU A 80 17.63 -0.97 4.05
N SER A 81 18.30 -1.68 3.13
CA SER A 81 18.41 -3.14 3.15
C SER A 81 19.10 -3.71 4.39
N ALA A 82 19.91 -2.92 5.10
CA ALA A 82 20.52 -3.32 6.36
C ALA A 82 19.54 -3.29 7.55
N TYR A 83 18.50 -2.46 7.48
CA TYR A 83 17.52 -2.26 8.57
C TYR A 83 16.22 -3.01 8.35
N ILE A 84 15.86 -3.26 7.09
CA ILE A 84 14.67 -4.02 6.72
C ILE A 84 15.11 -5.17 5.79
N PRO A 85 14.90 -6.44 6.17
CA PRO A 85 15.38 -7.58 5.37
C PRO A 85 14.83 -7.67 3.94
N LYS A 86 13.69 -7.05 3.67
CA LYS A 86 13.04 -7.04 2.34
C LYS A 86 12.21 -5.80 2.16
N ALA A 87 12.30 -5.16 0.99
CA ALA A 87 11.47 -4.00 0.68
C ALA A 87 9.98 -4.34 0.80
N PRO A 88 9.20 -3.60 1.61
CA PRO A 88 7.75 -3.75 1.64
C PRO A 88 7.17 -3.53 0.24
N VAL A 89 6.16 -4.33 -0.11
CA VAL A 89 5.49 -4.22 -1.42
C VAL A 89 4.18 -3.45 -1.22
N PRO A 90 3.92 -2.41 -2.03
CA PRO A 90 2.65 -1.72 -2.07
C PRO A 90 1.46 -2.69 -2.21
N PRO A 91 0.32 -2.46 -1.52
CA PRO A 91 -0.89 -3.29 -1.64
C PRO A 91 -1.49 -3.40 -3.04
N ALA A 92 -1.16 -2.47 -3.95
CA ALA A 92 -1.45 -2.58 -5.38
C ALA A 92 -0.89 -3.88 -6.01
N GLY A 93 0.15 -4.45 -5.40
CA GLY A 93 0.78 -5.71 -5.81
C GLY A 93 1.69 -5.55 -7.03
N GLY A 94 1.92 -6.66 -7.72
CA GLY A 94 2.73 -6.69 -8.95
C GLY A 94 4.17 -6.23 -8.75
N THR A 95 4.67 -5.42 -9.69
CA THR A 95 6.02 -4.83 -9.66
C THR A 95 6.06 -3.45 -9.02
N SER A 96 4.95 -2.97 -8.42
CA SER A 96 4.90 -1.66 -7.77
C SER A 96 5.94 -1.55 -6.66
N LYS A 97 6.57 -0.38 -6.56
CA LYS A 97 7.60 -0.05 -5.57
C LYS A 97 7.23 1.26 -4.88
N TYR A 98 7.57 1.36 -3.60
CA TYR A 98 7.61 2.65 -2.94
C TYR A 98 8.70 3.51 -3.59
N LYS A 99 8.40 4.80 -3.73
CA LYS A 99 9.31 5.79 -4.28
C LYS A 99 9.99 6.52 -3.14
N TYR A 100 11.24 6.88 -3.34
CA TYR A 100 12.04 7.67 -2.41
C TYR A 100 12.66 8.85 -3.14
N LYS A 101 12.74 9.98 -2.43
CA LYS A 101 13.54 11.12 -2.88
C LYS A 101 13.99 11.96 -1.68
N GLN A 102 15.23 12.41 -1.72
CA GLN A 102 15.70 13.50 -0.88
C GLN A 102 15.11 14.82 -1.38
N LEU A 103 14.53 15.60 -0.47
CA LEU A 103 13.91 16.88 -0.76
C LEU A 103 14.67 17.98 -0.04
N GLN A 104 14.87 19.13 -0.68
CA GLN A 104 15.47 20.29 -0.01
C GLN A 104 14.38 21.04 0.76
N LYS A 105 14.60 21.28 2.05
CA LYS A 105 13.77 22.21 2.84
C LYS A 105 14.34 23.62 2.67
N ASN A 106 13.47 24.63 2.54
CA ASN A 106 13.89 26.03 2.36
C ASN A 106 14.68 26.67 3.53
N SER A 107 15.03 25.93 4.62
CA SER A 107 15.96 26.34 5.71
C SER A 107 16.03 25.25 6.83
N PRO A 108 17.15 25.18 7.56
CA PRO A 108 18.21 24.18 7.36
C PRO A 108 17.77 22.74 7.67
N GLY A 109 18.35 21.81 6.92
CA GLY A 109 18.11 20.37 7.00
C GLY A 109 17.51 19.85 5.70
N ASP A 110 18.14 18.84 5.10
CA ASP A 110 17.47 18.13 4.02
C ASP A 110 16.26 17.38 4.60
N SER A 111 15.27 17.16 3.77
CA SER A 111 14.10 16.36 4.07
C SER A 111 14.12 15.12 3.17
N TYR A 112 13.23 14.19 3.41
CA TYR A 112 13.00 13.09 2.50
C TYR A 112 11.50 12.85 2.37
N ALA A 113 11.14 12.18 1.29
CA ALA A 113 9.82 11.61 1.15
C ALA A 113 9.93 10.16 0.68
N ILE A 114 9.12 9.31 1.30
CA ILE A 114 8.82 7.97 0.79
C ILE A 114 7.34 7.92 0.49
N TRP A 115 6.92 7.54 -0.71
CA TRP A 115 5.49 7.50 -1.05
C TRP A 115 5.10 6.27 -1.85
N ASP A 116 3.82 5.91 -1.75
CA ASP A 116 3.21 4.92 -2.65
C ASP A 116 2.74 5.65 -3.92
N PRO A 117 3.18 5.22 -5.12
CA PRO A 117 2.71 5.83 -6.36
C PRO A 117 1.25 5.47 -6.70
N ASN A 118 0.63 4.54 -5.97
CA ASN A 118 -0.73 4.08 -6.24
C ASN A 118 -1.73 4.68 -5.24
N PRO A 119 -2.91 5.15 -5.71
CA PRO A 119 -3.97 5.58 -4.83
C PRO A 119 -4.82 4.41 -4.32
N TYR A 120 -5.32 4.51 -3.10
CA TYR A 120 -6.30 3.57 -2.53
C TYR A 120 -7.54 4.34 -2.07
N GLY A 121 -8.69 4.06 -2.69
CA GLY A 121 -9.90 4.84 -2.45
C GLY A 121 -9.75 6.31 -2.85
N GLY A 122 -8.90 6.61 -3.85
CA GLY A 122 -8.62 7.98 -4.32
C GLY A 122 -7.65 8.77 -3.45
N LYS A 123 -6.97 8.13 -2.49
CA LYS A 123 -5.99 8.78 -1.61
C LYS A 123 -4.58 8.24 -1.86
N TYR A 124 -3.62 9.15 -1.86
CA TYR A 124 -2.18 8.87 -1.86
C TYR A 124 -1.62 9.01 -0.45
N PHE A 125 -0.50 8.33 -0.19
CA PHE A 125 0.12 8.24 1.12
C PHE A 125 1.63 8.45 0.98
N ALA A 126 2.19 9.24 1.87
CA ALA A 126 3.62 9.48 1.96
C ALA A 126 4.09 9.48 3.42
N ALA A 127 5.37 9.19 3.62
CA ALA A 127 6.10 9.40 4.84
C ALA A 127 7.17 10.47 4.65
N GLY A 128 7.40 11.25 5.70
CA GLY A 128 8.45 12.25 5.79
C GLY A 128 9.24 12.13 7.10
N PRO A 129 10.13 13.09 7.38
CA PRO A 129 11.00 13.07 8.55
C PRO A 129 10.25 12.90 9.87
N GLY A 130 10.88 12.21 10.82
CA GLY A 130 10.30 11.91 12.14
C GLY A 130 9.14 10.91 12.09
N GLY A 131 8.99 10.17 10.98
CA GLY A 131 7.92 9.20 10.81
C GLY A 131 6.53 9.80 10.53
N ALA A 132 6.47 11.09 10.16
CA ALA A 132 5.23 11.77 9.81
C ALA A 132 4.58 11.11 8.59
N ILE A 133 3.28 10.82 8.66
CA ILE A 133 2.50 10.26 7.55
C ILE A 133 1.55 11.31 7.00
N GLY A 134 1.65 11.58 5.71
CA GLY A 134 0.77 12.48 4.97
C GLY A 134 -0.19 11.71 4.07
N GLU A 135 -1.41 12.24 3.94
CA GLU A 135 -2.44 11.75 3.03
C GLU A 135 -2.85 12.87 2.08
N GLY A 136 -3.15 12.54 0.82
CA GLY A 136 -3.45 13.54 -0.20
C GLY A 136 -4.34 13.03 -1.33
N ASN A 137 -4.86 13.94 -2.15
CA ASN A 137 -5.57 13.57 -3.38
C ASN A 137 -4.61 13.33 -4.55
N SER A 138 -3.35 13.78 -4.42
CA SER A 138 -2.22 13.50 -5.28
C SER A 138 -1.01 13.04 -4.46
N ALA A 139 0.03 12.54 -5.13
CA ALA A 139 1.29 12.18 -4.47
C ALA A 139 1.96 13.43 -3.87
N GLU A 140 1.91 14.55 -4.58
CA GLU A 140 2.43 15.85 -4.17
C GLU A 140 1.73 16.35 -2.90
N ASP A 141 0.39 16.24 -2.83
CA ASP A 141 -0.39 16.59 -1.63
C ASP A 141 0.03 15.74 -0.43
N ALA A 142 0.16 14.42 -0.64
CA ALA A 142 0.53 13.50 0.43
C ALA A 142 1.94 13.80 0.95
N VAL A 143 2.90 14.03 0.05
CA VAL A 143 4.27 14.39 0.40
C VAL A 143 4.35 15.75 1.08
N SER A 144 3.61 16.74 0.60
CA SER A 144 3.51 18.06 1.23
C SER A 144 3.00 17.94 2.66
N ASN A 145 1.93 17.17 2.88
CA ASN A 145 1.38 16.93 4.21
C ASN A 145 2.32 16.12 5.14
N ALA A 146 3.16 15.24 4.58
CA ALA A 146 4.12 14.46 5.35
C ALA A 146 5.38 15.26 5.73
N THR A 147 5.83 16.17 4.86
CA THR A 147 7.14 16.84 4.99
C THR A 147 7.04 18.31 5.39
N GLY A 148 5.87 18.92 5.22
CA GLY A 148 5.65 20.36 5.35
C GLY A 148 6.24 21.19 4.19
N ILE A 149 6.67 20.56 3.10
CA ILE A 149 7.23 21.22 1.92
C ILE A 149 6.10 21.54 0.95
N THR A 150 5.91 22.83 0.65
CA THR A 150 5.01 23.28 -0.42
C THR A 150 5.60 22.93 -1.79
N ASP A 151 4.79 22.35 -2.67
CA ASP A 151 5.16 21.95 -4.05
C ASP A 151 6.45 21.11 -4.12
N PRO A 152 6.46 19.91 -3.50
CA PRO A 152 7.65 19.06 -3.50
C PRO A 152 7.98 18.58 -4.92
N ASP A 153 9.24 18.71 -5.33
CA ASP A 153 9.70 18.16 -6.60
C ASP A 153 9.82 16.62 -6.52
N LEU A 154 8.86 15.91 -7.10
CA LEU A 154 8.83 14.45 -7.16
C LEU A 154 9.42 13.87 -8.46
N SER A 155 10.10 14.68 -9.27
CA SER A 155 10.74 14.20 -10.50
C SER A 155 11.91 13.24 -10.20
N ASN A 156 12.14 12.27 -11.08
CA ASN A 156 13.24 11.29 -10.98
C ASN A 156 13.36 10.60 -9.60
N PRO A 157 12.30 9.95 -9.11
CA PRO A 157 12.35 9.23 -7.84
C PRO A 157 13.23 7.98 -7.94
N VAL A 158 13.72 7.53 -6.79
CA VAL A 158 14.37 6.21 -6.64
C VAL A 158 13.33 5.17 -6.25
N ASP A 159 13.39 4.01 -6.91
CA ASP A 159 12.55 2.86 -6.57
C ASP A 159 13.17 2.05 -5.45
N LEU A 160 12.43 1.86 -4.37
CA LEU A 160 12.85 1.01 -3.25
C LEU A 160 12.71 -0.47 -3.63
N ASN A 161 13.84 -1.11 -3.93
CA ASN A 161 13.88 -2.47 -4.47
C ASN A 161 15.09 -3.31 -3.98
N TRP A 162 14.91 -4.03 -2.87
CA TRP A 162 15.83 -5.08 -2.41
C TRP A 162 15.06 -6.31 -1.94
#